data_AF-A0A951SIH3-F1
#
_entry.id   AF-A0A951SIH3-F1
#
_cell.length_a   1.000
_cell.length_b   1.000
_cell.length_c   1.000
_cell.angle_alpha   90.00
_cell.angle_beta   90.00
_cell.angle_gamma   90.00
#
_symmetry.space_group_name_H-M   'P 1'
#
loop_
_entity.id
_entity.type
_entity.pdbx_description
1 polymer ?
#
loop_
_entity_poly.entity_id
_entity_poly.type
_entity_poly.pdbx_seq_one_letter_code
_entity_poly.pdbx_strand_id
1 'polypeptide(L)'
;MASLVRRRWLAAMLVAGGAWLWWSSLPRTAEELFRDRCRRCHNLPDMSRYRSDEMAGIVRMMRERNGADGVIDETEAKNIVEYLEGLESR
;
A
#
# COMPACT_ATOMS: atom_id res chain seq x y z
N MET A 1 2.19 -23.17 39.01
CA MET A 1 2.53 -23.62 37.63
C MET A 1 1.40 -23.35 36.62
N ALA A 2 0.12 -23.64 36.92
CA ALA A 2 -1.00 -23.41 36.00
C ALA A 2 -1.22 -21.94 35.55
N SER A 3 -0.93 -20.95 36.41
CA SER A 3 -1.09 -19.52 36.11
C SER A 3 -0.08 -18.97 35.08
N LEU A 4 1.14 -19.52 35.06
CA LEU A 4 2.19 -19.18 34.10
C LEU A 4 1.86 -19.71 32.71
N VAL A 5 1.34 -20.93 32.62
CA VAL A 5 0.90 -21.54 31.36
C VAL A 5 -0.24 -20.72 30.76
N ARG A 6 -1.25 -20.34 31.57
CA ARG A 6 -2.39 -19.53 31.12
C ARG A 6 -1.98 -18.14 30.59
N ARG A 7 -1.03 -17.47 31.26
CA ARG A 7 -0.47 -16.18 30.79
C ARG A 7 0.24 -16.29 29.44
N ARG A 8 0.99 -17.37 29.22
CA ARG A 8 1.71 -17.61 27.95
C ARG A 8 0.75 -17.83 26.79
N TRP A 9 -0.33 -18.58 26.99
CA TRP A 9 -1.36 -18.78 25.97
C TRP A 9 -2.11 -17.50 25.61
N LEU A 10 -2.47 -16.68 26.60
CA LEU A 10 -3.11 -15.38 26.35
C LEU A 10 -2.19 -14.44 25.55
N ALA A 11 -0.90 -14.38 25.91
CA ALA A 11 0.06 -13.59 25.15
C ALA A 11 0.22 -14.09 23.70
N ALA A 12 0.30 -15.40 23.50
CA ALA A 12 0.38 -16.00 22.16
C ALA A 12 -0.86 -15.68 21.31
N MET A 13 -2.06 -15.73 21.90
CA MET A 13 -3.31 -15.36 21.22
C MET A 13 -3.34 -13.88 20.82
N LEU A 14 -2.86 -12.98 21.68
CA LEU A 14 -2.79 -11.55 21.35
C LEU A 14 -1.82 -11.26 20.21
N VAL A 15 -0.65 -11.90 20.20
CA VAL A 15 0.34 -11.75 19.12
C VAL A 15 -0.22 -12.31 17.80
N ALA A 16 -0.79 -13.51 17.83
CA ALA A 16 -1.38 -14.14 16.66
C ALA A 16 -2.56 -13.33 16.10
N GLY A 17 -3.44 -12.83 16.97
CA GLY A 17 -4.56 -11.97 16.59
C GLY A 17 -4.09 -10.65 15.98
N GLY A 18 -3.09 -10.00 16.57
CA GLY A 18 -2.50 -8.77 16.03
C GLY A 18 -1.87 -8.97 14.66
N ALA A 19 -1.11 -10.06 14.48
CA ALA A 19 -0.50 -10.40 13.19
C ALA A 19 -1.55 -10.68 12.12
N TRP A 20 -2.61 -11.41 12.46
CA TRP A 20 -3.74 -11.66 11.55
C TRP A 20 -4.40 -10.36 11.11
N LEU A 21 -4.75 -9.49 12.07
CA LEU A 21 -5.40 -8.22 11.79
C LEU A 21 -4.54 -7.35 10.85
N TRP A 22 -3.24 -7.24 11.14
CA TRP A 22 -2.31 -6.51 10.27
C TRP A 22 -2.26 -7.10 8.86
N TRP A 23 -2.09 -8.42 8.72
CA TRP A 23 -2.04 -9.07 7.41
C TRP A 23 -3.36 -8.92 6.63
N SER A 24 -4.50 -8.97 7.32
CA SER A 24 -5.82 -8.77 6.70
C SER A 24 -6.05 -7.34 6.21
N SER A 25 -5.29 -6.38 6.72
CA SER A 25 -5.39 -4.96 6.34
C SER A 25 -4.50 -4.54 5.15
N LEU A 26 -3.64 -5.44 4.66
CA LEU A 26 -2.76 -5.14 3.52
C LEU A 26 -3.55 -5.12 2.19
N PRO A 27 -3.21 -4.20 1.25
CA PRO A 27 -3.80 -4.17 -0.09
C PRO A 27 -3.66 -5.52 -0.80
N ARG A 28 -4.72 -5.99 -1.46
CA ARG A 28 -4.77 -7.27 -2.19
C ARG A 28 -4.76 -7.08 -3.70
N THR A 29 -5.11 -5.89 -4.18
CA THR A 29 -5.08 -5.53 -5.60
C THR A 29 -4.19 -4.32 -5.86
N ALA A 30 -3.75 -4.16 -7.11
CA ALA A 30 -2.97 -2.99 -7.51
C ALA A 30 -3.78 -1.68 -7.44
N GLU A 31 -5.10 -1.75 -7.65
CA GLU A 31 -6.01 -0.62 -7.42
C GLU A 31 -6.07 -0.21 -5.95
N GLU A 32 -6.21 -1.19 -5.04
CA GLU A 32 -6.20 -0.93 -3.60
C GLU A 32 -4.87 -0.36 -3.15
N LEU A 33 -3.75 -0.89 -3.67
CA LEU A 33 -2.42 -0.38 -3.41
C LEU A 33 -2.29 1.08 -3.87
N PHE A 34 -2.65 1.37 -5.12
CA PHE A 34 -2.67 2.74 -5.66
C PHE A 34 -3.51 3.67 -4.79
N ARG A 35 -4.75 3.30 -4.48
CA ARG A 35 -5.65 4.14 -3.68
C ARG A 35 -5.11 4.35 -2.28
N ASP A 36 -4.57 3.33 -1.63
CA ASP A 36 -4.09 3.44 -0.25
C ASP A 36 -2.82 4.28 -0.14
N ARG A 37 -1.85 4.03 -1.01
CA ARG A 37 -0.56 4.72 -0.97
C ARG A 37 -0.64 6.14 -1.50
N CYS A 38 -1.22 6.35 -2.68
CA CYS A 38 -1.18 7.64 -3.36
C CYS A 38 -2.13 8.70 -2.74
N ARG A 39 -3.05 8.30 -1.84
CA ARG A 39 -3.88 9.25 -1.07
C ARG A 39 -3.27 9.72 0.25
N ARG A 40 -2.10 9.19 0.63
CA ARG A 40 -1.53 9.37 1.98
C ARG A 40 -1.15 10.83 2.27
N CYS A 41 -0.72 11.55 1.23
CA CYS A 41 -0.24 12.92 1.34
C CYS A 41 -1.29 13.96 0.90
N HIS A 42 -2.11 13.62 -0.10
CA HIS A 42 -3.18 14.47 -0.62
C HIS A 42 -4.25 13.62 -1.33
N ASN A 43 -5.39 14.20 -1.69
CA ASN A 43 -6.40 13.51 -2.47
C ASN A 43 -5.89 13.18 -3.89
N LEU A 44 -6.34 12.05 -4.43
CA LEU A 44 -6.03 11.67 -5.81
C LEU A 44 -6.67 12.65 -6.80
N PRO A 45 -5.93 13.07 -7.84
CA PRO A 45 -6.50 13.89 -8.90
C PRO A 45 -7.43 13.05 -9.81
N ASP A 46 -8.12 13.74 -10.72
CA ASP A 46 -8.85 13.11 -11.80
C ASP A 46 -7.86 12.46 -12.78
N MET A 47 -7.73 11.13 -12.69
CA MET A 47 -6.75 10.37 -13.46
C MET A 47 -7.03 10.37 -14.97
N SER A 48 -8.26 10.68 -15.40
CA SER A 48 -8.62 10.73 -16.83
C SER A 48 -7.92 11.86 -17.61
N ARG A 49 -7.23 12.76 -16.90
CA ARG A 49 -6.54 13.93 -17.47
C ARG A 49 -5.07 13.68 -17.80
N TYR A 50 -4.56 12.49 -17.50
CA TYR A 50 -3.15 12.14 -17.71
C TYR A 50 -3.04 10.96 -18.67
N ARG A 51 -1.99 10.94 -19.48
CA ARG A 51 -1.63 9.76 -20.29
C ARG A 51 -0.86 8.74 -19.46
N SER A 52 -0.92 7.47 -19.85
CA SER A 52 -0.20 6.38 -19.18
C SER A 52 1.30 6.65 -19.02
N ASP A 53 1.96 7.15 -20.07
CA ASP A 53 3.40 7.46 -20.06
C ASP A 53 3.75 8.64 -19.14
N GLU A 54 2.83 9.59 -18.97
CA GLU A 54 2.98 10.68 -18.00
C GLU A 54 2.86 10.18 -16.56
N MET A 55 1.95 9.23 -16.31
CA MET A 55 1.70 8.71 -14.96
C MET A 55 2.93 8.05 -14.34
N ALA A 56 3.72 7.30 -15.13
CA ALA A 56 4.98 6.73 -14.65
C ALA A 56 5.97 7.82 -14.18
N GLY A 57 6.05 8.92 -14.93
CA GLY A 57 6.84 10.10 -14.57
C GLY A 57 6.35 10.76 -13.27
N ILE A 58 5.04 10.83 -13.06
CA ILE A 58 4.43 11.38 -11.85
C ILE A 58 4.75 10.52 -10.63
N VAL A 59 4.61 9.18 -10.73
CA VAL A 59 4.94 8.27 -9.62
C VAL A 59 6.40 8.43 -9.21
N ARG A 60 7.32 8.48 -10.17
CA ARG A 60 8.74 8.74 -9.90
C ARG A 60 8.95 10.09 -9.22
N MET A 61 8.34 11.15 -9.74
CA MET A 61 8.43 12.50 -9.17
C MET A 61 7.88 12.59 -7.75
N MET A 62 6.79 11.89 -7.44
CA MET A 62 6.24 11.83 -6.09
C MET A 62 7.20 11.15 -5.11
N ARG A 63 7.82 10.05 -5.53
CA ARG A 63 8.81 9.32 -4.70
C ARG A 63 10.08 10.14 -4.48
N GLU A 64 10.70 10.60 -5.56
CA GLU A 64 12.03 11.23 -5.50
C GLU A 64 12.02 12.67 -4.97
N ARG A 65 10.91 13.40 -5.15
CA ARG A 65 10.86 14.86 -4.89
C ARG A 65 9.80 15.29 -3.89
N ASN A 66 8.82 14.45 -3.59
CA ASN A 66 7.69 14.82 -2.72
C ASN A 66 7.53 13.87 -1.51
N GLY A 67 8.58 13.10 -1.19
CA GLY A 67 8.64 12.28 0.02
C GLY A 67 7.74 11.05 0.01
N ALA A 68 7.25 10.61 -1.17
CA ALA A 68 6.46 9.39 -1.26
C ALA A 68 7.32 8.12 -1.15
N ASP A 69 8.66 8.23 -1.17
CA ASP A 69 9.60 7.16 -0.88
C ASP A 69 9.43 6.58 0.54
N GLY A 70 8.95 7.40 1.49
CA GLY A 70 8.63 6.94 2.85
C GLY A 70 7.37 6.07 2.96
N VAL A 71 6.56 5.98 1.90
CA VAL A 71 5.28 5.23 1.91
C VAL A 71 5.06 4.34 0.68
N ILE A 72 5.94 4.42 -0.32
CA ILE A 72 5.92 3.64 -1.56
C ILE A 72 7.32 3.12 -1.82
N ASP A 73 7.53 1.81 -1.67
CA ASP A 73 8.79 1.17 -2.05
C ASP A 73 8.90 0.94 -3.58
N GLU A 74 10.06 0.46 -4.05
CA GLU A 74 10.30 0.22 -5.48
C GLU A 74 9.34 -0.81 -6.10
N THR A 75 8.97 -1.85 -5.34
CA THR A 75 8.08 -2.91 -5.81
C THR A 75 6.66 -2.38 -5.92
N GLU A 76 6.21 -1.64 -4.90
CA GLU A 76 4.92 -0.97 -4.91
C GLU A 76 4.83 0.07 -6.02
N ALA A 77 5.89 0.85 -6.25
CA ALA A 77 5.95 1.84 -7.33
C ALA A 77 5.73 1.19 -8.69
N LYS A 78 6.43 0.07 -8.95
CA LYS A 78 6.25 -0.70 -10.19
C LYS A 78 4.81 -1.19 -10.36
N ASN A 79 4.23 -1.80 -9.33
CA ASN A 79 2.85 -2.31 -9.38
C ASN A 79 1.82 -1.18 -9.62
N ILE A 80 2.05 -0.01 -9.03
CA ILE A 80 1.20 1.17 -9.24
C ILE A 80 1.30 1.66 -10.68
N VAL A 81 2.52 1.76 -11.25
CA VAL A 81 2.70 2.17 -12.64
C VAL A 81 2.01 1.21 -13.60
N GLU A 82 2.21 -0.11 -13.44
CA GLU A 82 1.55 -1.11 -14.28
C GLU A 82 0.01 -1.02 -14.20
N TYR A 83 -0.54 -0.77 -13.01
CA TYR A 83 -1.98 -0.55 -12.84
C TYR A 83 -2.48 0.69 -13.59
N LEU A 84 -1.74 1.79 -13.48
CA LEU A 84 -2.07 3.08 -14.10
C LEU A 84 -1.98 3.01 -15.62
N GLU A 85 -0.96 2.36 -16.18
CA GLU A 85 -0.84 2.12 -17.62
C GLU A 85 -1.99 1.25 -18.16
N GLY A 86 -2.45 0.28 -17.37
CA GLY A 86 -3.63 -0.53 -17.68
C GLY A 86 -4.98 0.19 -17.58
N LEU A 87 -5.04 1.45 -17.14
CA LEU A 87 -6.27 2.25 -17.19
C LEU A 87 -6.53 2.84 -18.58
N GLU A 88 -5.48 3.16 -19.35
CA GLU A 88 -5.63 3.74 -20.70
C GLU A 88 -6.12 2.70 -21.72
N SER A 89 -5.85 1.42 -21.48
CA SER A 89 -6.23 0.33 -22.38
C SER A 89 -7.67 -0.20 -22.21
N ARG A 90 -8.46 0.42 -21.32
CA ARG A 90 -9.85 0.04 -20.99
C ARG A 90 -10.84 1.08 -21.49
#